data_AF-A0A971GML2-F1
#
_entry.id   AF-A0A971GML2-F1
#
_cell.length_a   1.000
_cell.length_b   1.000
_cell.length_c   1.000
_cell.angle_alpha   90.00
_cell.angle_beta   90.00
_cell.angle_gamma   90.00
#
_symmetry.space_group_name_H-M   'P 1'
#
loop_
_entity.id
_entity.type
_entity.pdbx_description
1 polymer ?
#
loop_
_entity_poly.entity_id
_entity_poly.type
_entity_poly.pdbx_seq_one_letter_code
_entity_poly.pdbx_strand_id
1 'polypeptide(L)'
;MKLKKTAYLPLILGILLNIPLLFVILVMSIFKIHPRYFLDQSTLLFLIQLKLTDVFAQKIEITIFMTALAGFIPLFFYLYNIQVFKATAKIPVKSLILFFAILVSEFVYYFLSIKPGLKYQGDVFVYISILINVVFIGALLWLFYRNYKVPSYMTNLCFNFLLFFWLFWFAFPFFGEMAF
;
A
#
# COMPACT_ATOMS: atom_id res chain seq x y z
N MET A 1 -9.98 26.74 -20.73
CA MET A 1 -10.26 25.40 -20.16
C MET A 1 -10.08 25.48 -18.64
N LYS A 2 -11.15 25.73 -17.86
CA LYS A 2 -11.06 25.84 -16.38
C LYS A 2 -10.93 24.42 -15.81
N LEU A 3 -9.72 24.03 -15.41
CA LEU A 3 -9.52 22.88 -14.51
C LEU A 3 -10.35 23.15 -13.25
N LYS A 4 -11.48 22.45 -13.10
CA LYS A 4 -12.30 22.52 -11.88
C LYS A 4 -11.38 22.20 -10.69
N LYS A 5 -11.52 22.93 -9.58
CA LYS A 5 -10.74 22.73 -8.32
C LYS A 5 -10.65 21.26 -7.87
N THR A 6 -11.57 20.40 -8.31
CA THR A 6 -11.61 18.96 -8.06
C THR A 6 -10.56 18.12 -8.82
N ALA A 7 -9.91 18.66 -9.86
CA ALA A 7 -8.91 17.95 -10.65
C ALA A 7 -7.55 17.82 -9.96
N TYR A 8 -7.24 18.69 -8.98
CA TYR A 8 -5.99 18.63 -8.23
C TYR A 8 -6.01 17.59 -7.11
N LEU A 9 -7.19 17.23 -6.61
CA LEU A 9 -7.31 16.35 -5.45
C LEU A 9 -6.76 14.93 -5.70
N PRO A 10 -7.02 14.27 -6.85
CA PRO A 10 -6.39 13.00 -7.17
C PRO A 10 -4.86 13.10 -7.30
N LEU A 11 -4.34 14.21 -7.85
CA LEU A 11 -2.90 14.45 -7.97
C LEU A 11 -2.25 14.58 -6.59
N ILE A 12 -2.86 15.34 -5.69
CA ILE A 12 -2.36 15.48 -4.32
C ILE A 12 -2.38 14.11 -3.65
N LEU A 13 -3.49 13.37 -3.73
CA LEU A 13 -3.62 12.07 -3.10
C LEU A 13 -2.63 11.03 -3.64
N GLY A 14 -2.36 11.00 -4.95
CA GLY A 14 -1.34 10.11 -5.49
C GLY A 14 0.04 10.41 -4.93
N ILE A 15 0.42 11.69 -4.80
CA ILE A 15 1.69 12.09 -4.15
C ILE A 15 1.70 11.67 -2.68
N LEU A 16 0.58 11.83 -1.97
CA LEU A 16 0.45 11.46 -0.56
C LEU A 16 0.59 9.95 -0.32
N LEU A 17 0.36 9.10 -1.33
CA LEU A 17 0.66 7.67 -1.23
C LEU A 17 2.14 7.39 -0.92
N ASN A 18 3.06 8.34 -1.20
CA ASN A 18 4.48 8.21 -0.88
C ASN A 18 4.85 8.63 0.54
N ILE A 19 3.94 9.19 1.35
CA ILE A 19 4.27 9.65 2.72
C ILE A 19 4.94 8.54 3.54
N PRO A 20 4.40 7.30 3.59
CA PRO A 20 5.08 6.15 4.19
C PRO A 20 6.56 6.01 3.77
N LEU A 21 6.83 6.05 2.47
CA LEU A 21 8.17 5.93 1.92
C LEU A 21 9.10 7.07 2.36
N LEU A 22 8.60 8.31 2.26
CA LEU A 22 9.36 9.50 2.63
C LEU A 22 9.69 9.51 4.12
N PHE A 23 8.75 9.06 4.96
CA PHE A 23 8.97 8.91 6.39
C PHE A 23 10.07 7.86 6.67
N VAL A 24 10.04 6.71 6.01
CA VAL A 24 11.10 5.69 6.11
C VAL A 24 12.47 6.24 5.72
N ILE A 25 12.56 6.89 4.56
CA ILE A 25 13.81 7.48 4.06
C ILE A 25 14.35 8.53 5.06
N LEU A 26 13.46 9.37 5.59
CA LEU A 26 13.81 10.39 6.58
C LEU A 26 14.34 9.76 7.88
N VAL A 27 13.64 8.76 8.42
CA VAL A 27 14.05 8.04 9.63
C VAL A 27 15.40 7.35 9.43
N MET A 28 15.60 6.67 8.29
CA MET A 28 16.89 6.06 7.94
C MET A 28 18.03 7.08 7.90
N SER A 29 17.76 8.26 7.33
CA SER A 29 18.76 9.31 7.13
C SER A 29 19.13 10.02 8.44
N ILE A 30 18.14 10.28 9.31
CA ILE A 30 18.35 10.98 10.58
C ILE A 30 18.96 10.06 11.64
N PHE A 31 18.37 8.88 11.83
CA PHE A 31 18.70 8.06 12.99
C PHE A 31 19.83 7.06 12.71
N LYS A 32 20.21 6.82 11.45
CA LYS A 32 21.06 5.67 11.05
C LYS A 32 20.54 4.32 11.59
N ILE A 33 19.28 4.28 12.01
CA ILE A 33 18.59 3.08 12.50
C ILE A 33 17.84 2.49 11.29
N HIS A 34 17.91 1.17 11.12
CA HIS A 34 17.03 0.48 10.18
C HIS A 34 15.59 0.54 10.70
N PRO A 35 14.63 1.16 9.98
CA PRO A 35 13.23 1.26 10.42
C PRO A 35 12.52 -0.08 10.18
N ARG A 36 13.01 -1.13 10.84
CA ARG A 36 12.65 -2.54 10.71
C ARG A 36 11.14 -2.74 10.75
N TYR A 37 10.49 -2.22 11.79
CA TYR A 37 9.04 -2.33 11.96
C TYR A 37 8.21 -1.72 10.83
N PHE A 38 8.70 -0.69 10.14
CA PHE A 38 7.98 -0.10 9.01
C PHE A 38 8.25 -0.86 7.71
N LEU A 39 9.51 -1.27 7.50
CA LEU A 39 9.88 -2.09 6.35
C LEU A 39 9.11 -3.41 6.34
N ASP A 40 9.05 -4.07 7.49
CA ASP A 40 8.42 -5.38 7.65
C ASP A 40 6.88 -5.31 7.53
N GLN A 41 6.27 -4.14 7.70
CA GLN A 41 4.82 -3.98 7.48
C GLN A 41 4.47 -3.77 6.01
N SER A 42 5.42 -3.28 5.20
CA SER A 42 5.11 -2.83 3.85
C SER A 42 5.14 -3.93 2.79
N THR A 43 3.99 -4.13 2.13
CA THR A 43 3.84 -5.01 0.95
C THR A 43 4.92 -4.79 -0.08
N LEU A 44 5.16 -3.53 -0.42
CA LEU A 44 6.10 -3.18 -1.47
C LEU A 44 7.50 -3.64 -1.09
N LEU A 45 7.95 -3.34 0.13
CA LEU A 45 9.30 -3.71 0.57
C LEU A 45 9.44 -5.21 0.80
N PHE A 46 8.35 -5.93 1.14
CA PHE A 46 8.33 -7.39 1.12
C PHE A 46 8.55 -7.98 -0.27
N LEU A 47 7.78 -7.53 -1.29
CA LEU A 47 7.95 -8.00 -2.67
C LEU A 47 9.36 -7.70 -3.20
N ILE A 48 9.98 -6.65 -2.68
CA ILE A 48 11.35 -6.24 -2.98
C ILE A 48 12.36 -7.16 -2.28
N GLN A 49 12.16 -7.48 -1.00
CA GLN A 49 13.00 -8.45 -0.27
C GLN A 49 12.98 -9.83 -0.92
N LEU A 50 11.82 -10.30 -1.39
CA LEU A 50 11.69 -11.55 -2.14
C LEU A 50 12.48 -11.59 -3.45
N LYS A 51 12.76 -10.43 -4.06
CA LYS A 51 13.47 -10.30 -5.34
C LYS A 51 14.94 -9.92 -5.18
N LEU A 52 15.30 -9.27 -4.08
CA LEU A 52 16.67 -8.82 -3.78
C LEU A 52 17.51 -9.87 -3.07
N THR A 53 16.92 -10.98 -2.59
CA THR A 53 17.67 -12.08 -1.98
C THR A 53 18.68 -12.76 -2.92
N ASP A 54 18.56 -12.56 -4.24
CA ASP A 54 19.53 -13.08 -5.22
C ASP A 54 20.53 -12.03 -5.73
N VAL A 55 20.33 -10.73 -5.47
CA VAL A 55 21.03 -9.66 -6.20
C VAL A 55 21.31 -8.45 -5.29
N PHE A 56 22.57 -8.36 -4.84
CA PHE A 56 23.35 -7.21 -4.37
C PHE A 56 23.53 -6.86 -2.87
N ALA A 57 24.83 -6.84 -2.54
CA ALA A 57 25.48 -6.34 -1.34
C ALA A 57 25.98 -4.87 -1.46
N GLN A 58 25.28 -3.97 -2.17
CA GLN A 58 25.72 -2.57 -2.33
C GLN A 58 24.66 -1.50 -2.01
N LYS A 59 25.01 -0.59 -1.10
CA LYS A 59 24.19 0.56 -0.62
C LYS A 59 23.66 1.50 -1.71
N ILE A 60 24.31 1.59 -2.88
CA ILE A 60 23.96 2.55 -3.93
C ILE A 60 22.69 2.14 -4.68
N GLU A 61 22.43 0.84 -4.81
CA GLU A 61 21.27 0.33 -5.56
C GLU A 61 19.95 0.56 -4.82
N ILE A 62 19.97 0.47 -3.49
CA ILE A 62 18.80 0.67 -2.64
C ILE A 62 18.25 2.10 -2.81
N THR A 63 19.11 3.13 -2.81
CA THR A 63 18.66 4.54 -2.92
C THR A 63 18.05 4.85 -4.29
N ILE A 64 18.66 4.37 -5.38
CA ILE A 64 18.14 4.55 -6.75
C ILE A 64 16.79 3.84 -6.88
N PHE A 65 16.69 2.65 -6.31
CA PHE A 65 15.47 1.85 -6.36
C PHE A 65 14.33 2.43 -5.52
N MET A 66 14.59 2.90 -4.30
CA MET A 66 13.59 3.63 -3.47
C MET A 66 13.08 4.88 -4.18
N THR A 67 13.95 5.56 -4.92
CA THR A 67 13.59 6.74 -5.72
C THR A 67 12.70 6.35 -6.91
N ALA A 68 12.99 5.24 -7.59
CA ALA A 68 12.14 4.71 -8.66
C ALA A 68 10.74 4.32 -8.14
N LEU A 69 10.66 3.72 -6.95
CA LEU A 69 9.40 3.36 -6.30
C LEU A 69 8.56 4.58 -5.92
N ALA A 70 9.20 5.65 -5.43
CA ALA A 70 8.53 6.92 -5.15
C ALA A 70 7.85 7.52 -6.39
N GLY A 71 8.40 7.27 -7.58
CA GLY A 71 7.77 7.63 -8.86
C GLY A 71 6.69 6.63 -9.30
N PHE A 72 6.89 5.34 -9.06
CA PHE A 72 6.01 4.28 -9.53
C PHE A 72 4.64 4.27 -8.84
N ILE A 73 4.59 4.39 -7.51
CA ILE A 73 3.35 4.34 -6.73
C ILE A 73 2.31 5.38 -7.21
N PRO A 74 2.64 6.69 -7.28
CA PRO A 74 1.69 7.69 -7.77
C PRO A 74 1.35 7.46 -9.25
N LEU A 75 2.32 7.09 -10.08
CA LEU A 75 2.09 6.83 -11.50
C LEU A 75 1.09 5.69 -11.70
N PHE A 76 1.27 4.58 -10.98
CA PHE A 76 0.36 3.45 -11.03
C PHE A 76 -1.04 3.84 -10.54
N PHE A 77 -1.14 4.61 -9.46
CA PHE A 77 -2.40 5.18 -9.01
C PHE A 77 -3.09 6.02 -10.09
N TYR A 78 -2.37 6.92 -10.77
CA TYR A 78 -2.96 7.78 -11.80
C TYR A 78 -3.40 7.02 -13.05
N LEU A 79 -2.54 6.15 -13.57
CA LEU A 79 -2.83 5.37 -14.76
C LEU A 79 -3.99 4.42 -14.52
N TYR A 80 -4.00 3.75 -13.36
CA TYR A 80 -5.09 2.85 -13.00
C TYR A 80 -6.40 3.61 -12.76
N ASN A 81 -6.34 4.81 -12.17
CA ASN A 81 -7.53 5.58 -11.78
C ASN A 81 -7.86 6.75 -12.71
N ILE A 82 -7.61 6.63 -14.02
CA ILE A 82 -7.93 7.70 -14.98
C ILE A 82 -9.40 8.18 -14.93
N GLN A 83 -10.32 7.33 -14.48
CA GLN A 83 -11.74 7.65 -14.32
C GLN A 83 -12.01 8.61 -13.16
N VAL A 84 -11.17 8.60 -12.13
CA VAL A 84 -11.23 9.55 -11.02
C VAL A 84 -10.96 10.97 -11.52
N PHE A 85 -10.07 11.15 -12.49
CA PHE A 85 -9.85 12.45 -13.15
C PHE A 85 -11.06 12.92 -13.98
N LYS A 86 -11.93 11.99 -14.38
CA LYS A 86 -13.21 12.29 -15.05
C LYS A 86 -14.33 12.61 -14.05
N ALA A 87 -14.02 12.73 -12.76
CA ALA A 87 -14.96 13.03 -11.67
C ALA A 87 -16.16 12.07 -11.57
N THR A 88 -15.95 10.78 -11.89
CA THR A 88 -17.02 9.77 -11.83
C THR A 88 -17.43 9.48 -10.39
N ALA A 89 -18.74 9.41 -10.14
CA ALA A 89 -19.27 9.17 -8.79
C ALA A 89 -19.25 7.70 -8.36
N LYS A 90 -19.47 6.76 -9.28
CA LYS A 90 -19.51 5.32 -8.96
C LYS A 90 -18.10 4.73 -8.93
N ILE A 91 -17.85 3.81 -7.99
CA ILE A 91 -16.63 3.02 -7.97
C ILE A 91 -16.56 2.12 -9.23
N PRO A 92 -15.46 2.16 -9.98
CA PRO A 92 -15.29 1.30 -11.16
C PRO A 92 -15.23 -0.18 -10.78
N VAL A 93 -15.84 -1.05 -11.60
CA VAL A 93 -15.80 -2.52 -11.38
C VAL A 93 -14.37 -3.05 -11.28
N LYS A 94 -13.44 -2.52 -12.08
CA LYS A 94 -12.02 -2.89 -12.01
C LYS A 94 -11.40 -2.67 -10.62
N SER A 95 -11.77 -1.60 -9.92
CA SER A 95 -11.28 -1.32 -8.57
C SER A 95 -11.84 -2.33 -7.55
N LEU A 96 -13.06 -2.82 -7.78
CA LEU A 96 -13.64 -3.91 -6.97
C LEU A 96 -12.93 -5.24 -7.27
N ILE A 97 -12.68 -5.55 -8.53
CA ILE A 97 -11.91 -6.74 -8.93
C ILE A 97 -10.52 -6.71 -8.26
N LEU A 98 -9.84 -5.56 -8.31
CA LEU A 98 -8.55 -5.39 -7.64
C LEU A 98 -8.66 -5.60 -6.13
N PHE A 99 -9.65 -5.00 -5.48
CA PHE A 99 -9.90 -5.20 -4.05
C PHE A 99 -10.10 -6.67 -3.70
N PHE A 100 -10.96 -7.40 -4.41
CA PHE A 100 -11.19 -8.82 -4.15
C PHE A 100 -9.95 -9.68 -4.47
N ALA A 101 -9.21 -9.36 -5.52
CA ALA A 101 -7.98 -10.08 -5.86
C ALA A 101 -6.93 -9.92 -4.75
N ILE A 102 -6.77 -8.70 -4.20
CA ILE A 102 -5.87 -8.45 -3.07
C ILE A 102 -6.35 -9.20 -1.84
N LEU A 103 -7.64 -9.10 -1.50
CA LEU A 103 -8.22 -9.76 -0.32
C LEU A 103 -8.01 -11.29 -0.34
N VAL A 104 -8.25 -11.94 -1.49
CA VAL A 104 -8.05 -13.39 -1.63
C VAL A 104 -6.57 -13.74 -1.54
N SER A 105 -5.70 -12.96 -2.20
CA SER A 105 -4.26 -13.18 -2.17
C SER A 105 -3.68 -13.00 -0.77
N GLU A 106 -4.17 -11.99 -0.03
CA GLU A 106 -3.80 -11.73 1.36
C GLU A 106 -4.23 -12.90 2.25
N PHE A 107 -5.47 -13.40 2.11
CA PHE A 107 -5.93 -14.52 2.90
C PHE A 107 -5.04 -15.76 2.72
N VAL A 108 -4.69 -16.07 1.46
CA VAL A 108 -3.74 -17.15 1.13
C VAL A 108 -2.36 -16.87 1.74
N TYR A 109 -1.87 -15.63 1.62
CA TYR A 109 -0.59 -15.22 2.19
C TYR A 109 -0.54 -15.41 3.71
N TYR A 110 -1.52 -14.92 4.46
CA TYR A 110 -1.59 -15.08 5.90
C TYR A 110 -1.70 -16.55 6.30
N PHE A 111 -2.49 -17.35 5.58
CA PHE A 111 -2.62 -18.78 5.85
C PHE A 111 -1.27 -19.51 5.76
N LEU A 112 -0.45 -19.16 4.78
CA LEU A 112 0.87 -19.77 4.57
C LEU A 112 1.95 -19.19 5.51
N SER A 113 1.85 -17.91 5.84
CA SER A 113 2.95 -17.15 6.43
C SER A 113 2.77 -16.85 7.93
N ILE A 114 1.60 -17.09 8.53
CA ILE A 114 1.36 -16.78 9.95
C ILE A 114 2.25 -17.58 10.91
N LYS A 115 2.52 -18.86 10.63
CA LYS A 115 3.40 -19.70 11.45
C LYS A 115 4.85 -19.19 11.42
N PRO A 116 5.46 -18.94 10.25
CA PRO A 116 6.72 -18.21 10.15
C PRO A 116 6.69 -16.86 10.87
N GLY A 117 5.64 -16.07 10.70
CA GLY A 117 5.52 -14.75 11.33
C GLY A 117 5.56 -14.83 12.85
N LEU A 118 4.82 -15.75 13.45
CA LEU A 118 4.84 -15.98 14.89
C LEU A 118 6.22 -16.46 15.39
N LYS A 119 6.91 -17.27 14.59
CA LYS A 119 8.24 -17.80 14.92
C LYS A 119 9.34 -16.74 14.84
N TYR A 120 9.32 -15.90 13.80
CA TYR A 120 10.44 -15.00 13.47
C TYR A 120 10.22 -13.53 13.85
N GLN A 121 8.97 -13.05 13.78
CA GLN A 121 8.61 -11.65 14.06
C GLN A 121 7.95 -11.47 15.44
N GLY A 122 7.42 -12.55 16.01
CA GLY A 122 6.73 -12.55 17.30
C GLY A 122 5.23 -12.29 17.19
N ASP A 123 4.52 -12.60 18.26
CA ASP A 123 3.06 -12.55 18.36
C ASP A 123 2.50 -11.12 18.26
N VAL A 124 3.09 -10.17 18.98
CA VAL A 124 2.67 -8.76 18.99
C VAL A 124 2.67 -8.18 17.57
N PHE A 125 3.73 -8.42 16.79
CA PHE A 125 3.84 -7.93 15.42
C PHE A 125 2.76 -8.54 14.51
N VAL A 126 2.57 -9.86 14.58
CA VAL A 126 1.57 -10.57 13.78
C VAL A 126 0.16 -10.05 14.10
N TYR A 127 -0.20 -9.89 15.38
CA TYR A 127 -1.52 -9.41 15.76
C TYR A 127 -1.76 -7.96 15.36
N ILE A 128 -0.77 -7.07 15.48
CA ILE A 128 -0.87 -5.69 14.98
C ILE A 128 -1.10 -5.69 13.46
N SER A 129 -0.36 -6.53 12.72
CA SER A 129 -0.48 -6.64 11.27
C SER A 129 -1.88 -7.10 10.84
N ILE A 130 -2.43 -8.10 11.52
CA ILE A 130 -3.81 -8.57 11.29
C ILE A 130 -4.81 -7.45 11.58
N LEU A 131 -4.66 -6.76 12.71
CA LEU A 131 -5.56 -5.68 13.11
C LEU A 131 -5.57 -4.55 12.07
N ILE A 132 -4.39 -4.13 11.59
CA ILE A 132 -4.26 -3.11 10.54
C ILE A 132 -5.04 -3.54 9.29
N ASN A 133 -4.85 -4.77 8.82
CA ASN A 133 -5.55 -5.28 7.64
C ASN A 133 -7.07 -5.33 7.82
N VAL A 134 -7.55 -5.83 8.97
CA VAL A 134 -8.99 -5.83 9.31
C VAL A 134 -9.57 -4.42 9.27
N VAL A 135 -8.85 -3.42 9.79
CA VAL A 135 -9.28 -2.00 9.75
C VAL A 135 -9.37 -1.49 8.31
N PHE A 136 -8.38 -1.77 7.46
CA PHE A 136 -8.40 -1.36 6.05
C PHE A 136 -9.54 -2.03 5.27
N ILE A 137 -9.72 -3.35 5.42
CA ILE A 137 -10.80 -4.10 4.78
C ILE A 137 -12.15 -3.56 5.22
N GLY A 138 -12.35 -3.35 6.53
CA GLY A 138 -13.58 -2.78 7.07
C GLY A 138 -13.88 -1.38 6.51
N ALA A 139 -12.88 -0.51 6.44
CA ALA A 139 -13.01 0.82 5.87
C ALA A 139 -13.32 0.80 4.36
N LEU A 140 -12.70 -0.10 3.60
CA LEU A 140 -12.96 -0.28 2.16
C LEU A 140 -14.37 -0.80 1.90
N LEU A 141 -14.83 -1.80 2.68
CA LEU A 141 -16.19 -2.33 2.60
C LEU A 141 -17.23 -1.25 2.96
N TRP A 142 -16.96 -0.45 3.99
CA TRP A 142 -17.82 0.67 4.36
C TRP A 142 -17.89 1.74 3.26
N LEU A 143 -16.76 2.11 2.67
CA LEU A 143 -16.73 3.07 1.54
C LEU A 143 -17.47 2.52 0.32
N PHE A 144 -17.31 1.23 0.02
CA PHE A 144 -18.06 0.56 -1.04
C PHE A 144 -19.56 0.60 -0.77
N TYR A 145 -20.01 0.19 0.43
CA TYR A 145 -21.41 0.22 0.83
C TYR A 145 -21.99 1.64 0.74
N ARG A 146 -21.26 2.63 1.25
CA ARG A 146 -21.67 4.04 1.18
C ARG A 146 -21.80 4.53 -0.26
N ASN A 147 -20.84 4.22 -1.12
CA ASN A 147 -20.88 4.58 -2.54
C ASN A 147 -22.01 3.85 -3.28
N TYR A 148 -22.31 2.61 -2.91
CA TYR A 148 -23.43 1.85 -3.47
C TYR A 148 -24.78 2.50 -3.13
N LYS A 149 -24.97 2.95 -1.89
CA LYS A 149 -26.20 3.62 -1.45
C LYS A 149 -26.32 5.05 -1.98
N VAL A 150 -25.24 5.82 -1.89
CA VAL A 150 -25.20 7.24 -2.29
C VAL A 150 -23.89 7.48 -3.05
N PRO A 151 -23.87 7.23 -4.37
CA PRO A 151 -22.67 7.41 -5.18
C PRO A 151 -22.18 8.85 -5.12
N SER A 152 -20.92 9.03 -4.77
CA SER A 152 -20.29 10.36 -4.76
C SER A 152 -18.85 10.29 -5.23
N TYR A 153 -18.40 11.35 -5.89
CA TYR A 153 -17.01 11.44 -6.34
C TYR A 153 -16.01 11.26 -5.18
N MET A 154 -16.31 11.86 -4.02
CA MET A 154 -15.43 11.76 -2.85
C MET A 154 -15.35 10.33 -2.30
N THR A 155 -16.47 9.60 -2.24
CA THR A 155 -16.42 8.20 -1.79
C THR A 155 -15.66 7.30 -2.77
N ASN A 156 -15.81 7.52 -4.07
CA ASN A 156 -15.01 6.83 -5.09
C ASN A 156 -13.51 7.16 -4.97
N LEU A 157 -13.17 8.44 -4.80
CA LEU A 157 -11.80 8.89 -4.65
C LEU A 157 -11.15 8.31 -3.39
N CYS A 158 -11.84 8.38 -2.24
CA CYS A 158 -11.38 7.81 -0.98
C CYS A 158 -11.20 6.30 -1.09
N PHE A 159 -12.12 5.60 -1.76
CA PHE A 159 -12.01 4.15 -1.96
C PHE A 159 -10.75 3.79 -2.74
N ASN A 160 -10.50 4.43 -3.88
CA ASN A 160 -9.31 4.12 -4.68
C ASN A 160 -8.01 4.55 -3.99
N PHE A 161 -8.00 5.70 -3.31
CA PHE A 161 -6.85 6.13 -2.53
C PHE A 161 -6.53 5.12 -1.43
N LEU A 162 -7.53 4.72 -0.64
CA LEU A 162 -7.37 3.78 0.46
C LEU A 162 -6.96 2.39 -0.04
N LEU A 163 -7.52 1.93 -1.16
CA LEU A 163 -7.19 0.66 -1.78
C LEU A 163 -5.70 0.60 -2.18
N PHE A 164 -5.20 1.66 -2.79
CA PHE A 164 -3.80 1.73 -3.21
C PHE A 164 -2.86 1.94 -2.04
N PHE A 165 -3.26 2.75 -1.06
CA PHE A 165 -2.51 2.93 0.17
C PHE A 165 -2.35 1.61 0.92
N TRP A 166 -3.45 0.87 1.09
CA TRP A 166 -3.45 -0.45 1.69
C TRP A 166 -2.59 -1.44 0.91
N LEU A 167 -2.79 -1.54 -0.42
CA LEU A 167 -2.04 -2.42 -1.31
C LEU A 167 -0.53 -2.23 -1.15
N PHE A 168 -0.03 -1.00 -1.25
CA PHE A 168 1.41 -0.75 -1.25
C PHE A 168 2.06 -0.85 0.13
N TRP A 169 1.31 -0.59 1.19
CA TRP A 169 1.90 -0.38 2.52
C TRP A 169 1.53 -1.41 3.58
N PHE A 170 0.46 -2.18 3.44
CA PHE A 170 0.00 -3.01 4.56
C PHE A 170 -0.60 -4.38 4.17
N ALA A 171 -1.02 -4.56 2.92
CA ALA A 171 -1.71 -5.79 2.48
C ALA A 171 -0.86 -7.07 2.65
N PHE A 172 0.47 -7.00 2.59
CA PHE A 172 1.36 -8.17 2.68
C PHE A 172 2.59 -7.87 3.56
N PRO A 173 2.45 -7.92 4.90
CA PRO A 173 3.56 -7.70 5.83
C PRO A 173 4.54 -8.87 5.79
N PHE A 174 5.85 -8.62 5.91
CA PHE A 174 6.90 -9.63 5.93
C PHE A 174 6.86 -10.50 7.19
N PHE A 175 6.74 -11.81 6.98
CA PHE A 175 6.70 -12.83 8.03
C PHE A 175 7.88 -13.84 7.96
N GLY A 176 8.90 -13.56 7.15
CA GLY A 176 10.03 -14.46 6.94
C GLY A 176 11.09 -14.43 8.03
N GLU A 177 12.02 -15.39 7.94
CA GLU A 177 13.25 -15.43 8.74
C GLU A 177 14.16 -14.28 8.28
N MET A 178 14.63 -13.49 9.24
CA MET A 178 15.57 -12.42 8.96
C MET A 178 16.95 -13.05 8.83
N ALA A 179 17.44 -13.17 7.60
CA ALA A 179 18.85 -13.49 7.36
C ALA A 179 19.68 -12.37 7.99
N PHE A 180 20.31 -12.68 9.11
CA PHE A 180 21.32 -11.85 9.76
C PHE A 180 22.71 -12.20 9.21
#